data_AF-A0A0F4YVT3-F1
#
_entry.id   AF-A0A0F4YVT3-F1
#
_cell.length_a   1.000
_cell.length_b   1.000
_cell.length_c   1.000
_cell.angle_alpha   90.00
_cell.angle_beta   90.00
_cell.angle_gamma   90.00
#
_symmetry.space_group_name_H-M   'P 1'
#
loop_
_entity.id
_entity.type
_entity.pdbx_description
1 polymer ?
#
loop_
_entity_poly.entity_id
_entity_poly.type
_entity_poly.pdbx_seq_one_letter_code
_entity_poly.pdbx_strand_id
1 'polypeptide(L)'
;MPPPKSIYGRYSTTVPENTPASIAQGERLRGIDCSPCFCRPFYSTAYTAWNFAPVDIRFEDFAERMVKQIPGFYYDPEKKKYFRIQANHLAPAGSQYSRDAVKKREHQKKQHERRITFGRRTAKERVKRAGCLTHPLTRVGTEVGEQLMPGFAMQARQGKAYASQLQRRELCKFSRDGSELPIADFARHDRSGVIVAGMCLTPRQRIRIISLTAVKVSTREIRHRICPPYSGDADKWSYQPAREAVISVEQYRMSSISLSHTGYFLMTMDSGPKGDSCLVTRFLPDPEVYGAYPWSYNQVVAASNRVRDKGTLWCSAARPTGEKPYWAIGTSDGLHVMEGQQGHWVLGKRRMPGGRAWDITAVEWLTSDVIVSGLRNSAILLYDIRSNGWSERLQHAHSVAKVRKVDEYRLVVAGYKSLEMYDLRYPKNGMQTKPRPNAKGHTSTKPYLSFPDYDSELMHQIDISQELGLLASCTDYHKIQLYSLADGSLVPSPVSSYQHFHPISRICFENGDYPVRDGQASRLLVSSGAVIEEWTW
;
A
#
# COMPACT_ATOMS: atom_id res chain seq x y z
N MET A 1 -54.94 47.59 0.23
CA MET A 1 -56.41 47.68 0.38
C MET A 1 -57.07 46.48 -0.30
N PRO A 2 -58.35 46.17 -0.01
CA PRO A 2 -58.97 44.82 -0.13
C PRO A 2 -59.85 44.73 -1.43
N PRO A 3 -60.76 43.74 -1.68
CA PRO A 3 -61.36 42.72 -0.79
C PRO A 3 -61.48 41.26 -1.35
N PRO A 4 -62.05 40.31 -0.58
CA PRO A 4 -61.96 38.85 -0.84
C PRO A 4 -63.32 38.18 -1.17
N LYS A 5 -63.34 36.84 -1.24
CA LYS A 5 -64.47 36.00 -0.77
C LYS A 5 -64.09 34.52 -0.59
N SER A 6 -64.92 33.79 0.17
CA SER A 6 -64.82 32.37 0.57
C SER A 6 -66.11 31.61 0.20
N ILE A 7 -66.17 30.28 0.35
CA ILE A 7 -67.30 29.47 0.93
C ILE A 7 -67.25 27.95 0.54
N TYR A 8 -67.21 27.07 1.56
CA TYR A 8 -67.79 25.68 1.74
C TYR A 8 -67.65 24.60 0.63
N GLY A 9 -67.84 23.28 0.87
CA GLY A 9 -68.23 22.50 2.07
C GLY A 9 -67.77 21.02 1.96
N ARG A 10 -67.55 20.26 3.05
CA ARG A 10 -68.50 19.47 3.90
C ARG A 10 -69.03 18.15 3.32
N TYR A 11 -68.62 17.02 3.93
CA TYR A 11 -69.33 15.75 4.28
C TYR A 11 -68.25 14.87 5.02
N SER A 12 -68.38 14.19 6.17
CA SER A 12 -69.44 13.39 6.84
C SER A 12 -69.80 12.10 6.08
N THR A 13 -69.86 10.88 6.67
CA THR A 13 -69.54 10.35 8.02
C THR A 13 -69.17 8.83 7.85
N THR A 14 -68.93 7.92 8.82
CA THR A 14 -69.24 7.76 10.27
C THR A 14 -68.20 6.80 10.93
N VAL A 15 -68.38 6.40 12.20
CA VAL A 15 -67.73 5.23 12.87
C VAL A 15 -68.78 4.09 13.01
N PRO A 16 -68.42 2.87 13.46
CA PRO A 16 -68.68 2.56 14.88
C PRO A 16 -67.58 1.72 15.59
N GLU A 17 -67.60 1.77 16.92
CA GLU A 17 -66.80 0.96 17.85
C GLU A 17 -67.50 -0.38 18.18
N ASN A 18 -66.77 -1.34 18.78
CA ASN A 18 -67.23 -2.07 20.00
C ASN A 18 -66.21 -3.11 20.52
N THR A 19 -65.85 -2.97 21.80
CA THR A 19 -65.37 -4.01 22.74
C THR A 19 -66.57 -4.49 23.61
N PRO A 20 -66.50 -5.38 24.65
CA PRO A 20 -65.34 -5.95 25.37
C PRO A 20 -65.45 -7.45 25.84
N ALA A 21 -64.46 -7.91 26.64
CA ALA A 21 -64.56 -8.96 27.70
C ALA A 21 -64.82 -10.45 27.28
N SER A 22 -64.49 -11.52 28.05
CA SER A 22 -63.60 -11.75 29.23
C SER A 22 -63.47 -13.27 29.57
N ILE A 23 -62.73 -13.62 30.67
CA ILE A 23 -62.90 -14.80 31.58
C ILE A 23 -62.25 -16.19 31.24
N ALA A 24 -61.50 -16.73 32.25
CA ALA A 24 -61.23 -18.15 32.64
C ALA A 24 -60.43 -19.13 31.72
N GLN A 25 -59.88 -20.29 32.16
CA GLN A 25 -59.36 -20.83 33.45
C GLN A 25 -58.54 -22.15 33.20
N GLY A 26 -57.71 -22.60 34.17
CA GLY A 26 -57.14 -23.98 34.25
C GLY A 26 -55.93 -24.28 33.35
N GLU A 27 -55.08 -25.30 33.56
CA GLU A 27 -54.86 -26.30 34.62
C GLU A 27 -53.33 -26.62 34.71
N ARG A 28 -52.69 -26.82 35.88
CA ARG A 28 -52.40 -28.11 36.59
C ARG A 28 -51.82 -29.25 35.71
N LEU A 29 -50.86 -30.11 36.12
CA LEU A 29 -50.03 -30.24 37.35
C LEU A 29 -48.89 -31.28 37.13
N ARG A 30 -47.86 -31.27 38.01
CA ARG A 30 -46.86 -32.35 38.28
C ARG A 30 -45.85 -32.69 37.14
N GLY A 31 -44.64 -33.17 37.43
CA GLY A 31 -43.95 -33.22 38.73
C GLY A 31 -42.67 -34.07 38.75
N ILE A 32 -41.77 -33.74 39.69
CA ILE A 32 -40.95 -34.63 40.53
C ILE A 32 -40.03 -35.66 39.83
N ASP A 33 -38.71 -35.52 40.02
CA ASP A 33 -37.97 -36.53 40.80
C ASP A 33 -36.72 -35.98 41.50
N CYS A 34 -36.19 -36.69 42.50
CA CYS A 34 -35.46 -36.08 43.62
C CYS A 34 -34.15 -36.78 44.06
N SER A 35 -33.06 -35.99 44.11
CA SER A 35 -32.05 -36.04 45.21
C SER A 35 -31.22 -37.37 45.31
N PRO A 36 -30.40 -37.65 46.35
CA PRO A 36 -30.00 -36.85 47.52
C PRO A 36 -28.47 -36.85 47.83
N CYS A 37 -28.14 -36.42 49.06
CA CYS A 37 -26.85 -36.59 49.79
C CYS A 37 -25.70 -35.61 49.49
N PHE A 38 -24.92 -35.14 50.48
CA PHE A 38 -25.18 -35.04 51.94
C PHE A 38 -24.17 -34.09 52.63
N CYS A 39 -24.65 -33.08 53.41
CA CYS A 39 -24.16 -32.67 54.75
C CYS A 39 -24.71 -31.29 55.19
N ARG A 40 -24.71 -31.02 56.50
CA ARG A 40 -25.12 -29.73 57.12
C ARG A 40 -23.90 -29.03 57.82
N PRO A 41 -24.04 -28.15 58.84
CA PRO A 41 -23.74 -26.72 58.67
C PRO A 41 -22.71 -26.15 59.68
N PHE A 42 -22.41 -24.83 59.64
CA PHE A 42 -22.59 -23.88 60.78
C PHE A 42 -22.09 -22.46 60.43
N TYR A 43 -22.92 -21.45 60.76
CA TYR A 43 -22.65 -20.06 61.18
C TYR A 43 -21.46 -19.19 60.71
N SER A 44 -21.84 -17.96 60.34
CA SER A 44 -21.25 -16.64 60.69
C SER A 44 -20.30 -15.89 59.73
N THR A 45 -20.72 -14.64 59.44
CA THR A 45 -19.92 -13.41 59.21
C THR A 45 -18.57 -13.47 58.47
N ALA A 46 -18.54 -12.88 57.26
CA ALA A 46 -17.78 -11.65 57.00
C ALA A 46 -18.26 -10.94 55.73
N TYR A 47 -18.16 -9.60 55.71
CA TYR A 47 -18.28 -8.78 54.49
C TYR A 47 -16.91 -8.70 53.79
N THR A 48 -16.84 -9.00 52.51
CA THR A 48 -15.84 -8.43 51.58
C THR A 48 -16.43 -8.34 50.18
N ALA A 49 -16.43 -7.14 49.61
CA ALA A 49 -17.05 -6.89 48.31
C ALA A 49 -16.11 -7.30 47.15
N TRP A 50 -16.69 -7.92 46.11
CA TRP A 50 -16.00 -8.08 44.83
C TRP A 50 -16.03 -6.75 44.07
N ASN A 51 -14.86 -6.12 43.92
CA ASN A 51 -14.69 -4.88 43.16
C ASN A 51 -14.88 -5.13 41.65
N PHE A 52 -16.13 -5.11 41.19
CA PHE A 52 -16.43 -4.79 39.79
C PHE A 52 -16.00 -3.34 39.52
N ALA A 53 -14.93 -3.16 38.75
CA ALA A 53 -14.55 -1.85 38.27
C ALA A 53 -15.67 -1.32 37.34
N PRO A 54 -16.27 -0.14 37.61
CA PRO A 54 -17.31 0.41 36.77
C PRO A 54 -16.71 0.77 35.40
N VAL A 55 -17.28 0.21 34.33
CA VAL A 55 -16.94 0.63 32.98
C VAL A 55 -17.68 1.94 32.71
N ASP A 56 -17.00 3.06 32.98
CA ASP A 56 -17.46 4.42 32.70
C ASP A 56 -17.54 4.67 31.17
N ILE A 57 -18.51 4.04 30.52
CA ILE A 57 -18.91 4.36 29.14
C ILE A 57 -19.65 5.70 29.21
N ARG A 58 -18.89 6.80 29.15
CA ARG A 58 -19.45 8.15 29.11
C ARG A 58 -20.41 8.26 27.93
N PHE A 59 -21.59 8.81 28.17
CA PHE A 59 -22.63 9.03 27.16
C PHE A 59 -22.13 9.83 25.94
N GLU A 60 -21.05 10.59 26.12
CA GLU A 60 -20.39 11.38 25.08
C GLU A 60 -19.77 10.54 23.95
N ASP A 61 -19.18 9.37 24.27
CA ASP A 61 -18.48 8.51 23.30
C ASP A 61 -19.44 7.91 22.24
N PHE A 62 -20.71 7.75 22.58
CA PHE A 62 -21.73 7.28 21.64
C PHE A 62 -22.13 8.36 20.63
N ALA A 63 -22.06 9.65 21.00
CA ALA A 63 -22.49 10.76 20.16
C ALA A 63 -21.50 11.02 19.00
N GLU A 64 -20.19 10.96 19.25
CA GLU A 64 -19.18 11.12 18.19
C GLU A 64 -19.21 9.98 17.16
N ARG A 65 -19.75 8.82 17.56
CA ARG A 65 -19.77 7.60 16.73
C ARG A 65 -20.83 7.64 15.62
N MET A 66 -21.69 8.66 15.58
CA MET A 66 -22.72 8.88 14.54
C MET A 66 -22.56 10.20 13.77
N VAL A 67 -21.33 10.71 13.60
CA VAL A 67 -21.04 11.85 12.71
C VAL A 67 -21.28 11.46 11.24
N LYS A 68 -22.52 11.65 10.79
CA LYS A 68 -22.97 11.42 9.41
C LYS A 68 -22.37 12.50 8.48
N GLN A 69 -21.64 12.11 7.45
CA GLN A 69 -21.13 13.09 6.49
C GLN A 69 -22.29 13.74 5.70
N ILE A 70 -22.35 15.06 5.74
CA ILE A 70 -23.36 15.88 5.04
C ILE A 70 -22.64 16.62 3.90
N PRO A 71 -22.98 16.39 2.62
CA PRO A 71 -22.34 17.04 1.49
C PRO A 71 -22.34 18.58 1.62
N GLY A 72 -21.16 19.19 1.48
CA GLY A 72 -20.98 20.65 1.61
C GLY A 72 -20.85 21.17 3.05
N PHE A 73 -20.87 20.30 4.07
CA PHE A 73 -20.67 20.66 5.47
C PHE A 73 -19.54 19.84 6.11
N TYR A 74 -18.72 20.49 6.92
CA TYR A 74 -17.66 19.88 7.72
C TYR A 74 -18.10 19.82 9.18
N TYR A 75 -17.98 18.66 9.83
CA TYR A 75 -18.22 18.53 11.27
C TYR A 75 -16.98 18.96 12.04
N ASP A 76 -17.10 20.02 12.85
CA ASP A 76 -16.08 20.47 13.78
C ASP A 76 -16.29 19.77 15.14
N PRO A 77 -15.38 18.87 15.57
CA PRO A 77 -15.54 18.12 16.81
C PRO A 77 -15.42 19.00 18.05
N GLU A 78 -14.58 20.04 18.03
CA GLU A 78 -14.38 20.96 19.18
C GLU A 78 -15.69 21.71 19.50
N LYS A 79 -16.49 21.99 18.46
CA LYS A 79 -17.75 22.74 18.56
C LYS A 79 -18.99 21.84 18.46
N LYS A 80 -18.79 20.52 18.31
CA LYS A 80 -19.79 19.46 18.08
C LYS A 80 -20.87 19.85 17.04
N LYS A 81 -20.50 20.58 15.98
CA LYS A 81 -21.43 21.23 15.01
C LYS A 81 -20.94 21.15 13.57
N TYR A 82 -21.90 21.17 12.63
CA TYR A 82 -21.63 21.23 11.19
C TYR A 82 -21.46 22.68 10.70
N PHE A 83 -20.35 22.96 10.03
CA PHE A 83 -20.03 24.25 9.41
C PHE A 83 -20.07 24.12 7.89
N ARG A 84 -20.74 25.04 7.20
CA ARG A 84 -20.81 25.03 5.73
C ARG A 84 -19.42 25.29 5.15
N ILE A 85 -18.95 24.39 4.29
CA ILE A 85 -17.63 24.49 3.66
C ILE A 85 -17.68 25.65 2.65
N GLN A 86 -16.83 26.65 2.85
CA GLN A 86 -16.76 27.82 1.97
C GLN A 86 -15.79 27.57 0.81
N ALA A 87 -16.13 28.11 -0.37
CA ALA A 87 -15.21 28.15 -1.50
C ALA A 87 -14.03 29.08 -1.18
N ASN A 88 -12.81 28.72 -1.62
CA ASN A 88 -11.58 29.37 -1.19
C ASN A 88 -11.49 30.88 -1.51
N HIS A 89 -12.29 31.38 -2.46
CA HIS A 89 -12.40 32.80 -2.83
C HIS A 89 -13.50 33.57 -2.08
N LEU A 90 -14.39 32.89 -1.35
CA LEU A 90 -15.43 33.49 -0.49
C LEU A 90 -15.08 33.39 1.00
N ALA A 91 -14.08 32.58 1.34
CA ALA A 91 -13.69 32.30 2.71
C ALA A 91 -12.65 33.33 3.18
N PRO A 92 -12.81 33.95 4.37
CA PRO A 92 -11.82 34.89 4.90
C PRO A 92 -10.41 34.29 4.98
N ALA A 93 -9.38 35.11 4.81
CA ALA A 93 -8.00 34.67 4.90
C ALA A 93 -7.71 34.01 6.27
N GLY A 94 -7.21 32.76 6.26
CA GLY A 94 -6.99 31.97 7.48
C GLY A 94 -8.21 31.20 8.01
N SER A 95 -9.36 31.23 7.33
CA SER A 95 -10.58 30.52 7.76
C SER A 95 -10.42 28.98 7.78
N GLN A 96 -10.73 28.39 8.94
CA GLN A 96 -10.59 26.94 9.18
C GLN A 96 -11.59 26.06 8.40
N TYR A 97 -12.66 26.66 7.86
CA TYR A 97 -13.76 25.97 7.17
C TYR A 97 -13.76 26.19 5.64
N SER A 98 -12.65 26.70 5.09
CA SER A 98 -12.39 26.73 3.65
C SER A 98 -12.18 25.31 3.11
N ARG A 99 -12.52 25.08 1.84
CA ARG A 99 -12.45 23.75 1.19
C ARG A 99 -11.06 23.12 1.30
N ASP A 100 -10.00 23.91 1.16
CA ASP A 100 -8.63 23.41 1.22
C ASP A 100 -8.17 23.14 2.67
N ALA A 101 -8.61 23.94 3.65
CA ALA A 101 -8.32 23.68 5.07
C ALA A 101 -8.99 22.39 5.56
N VAL A 102 -10.24 22.15 5.14
CA VAL A 102 -10.97 20.90 5.43
C VAL A 102 -10.25 19.70 4.80
N LYS A 103 -9.94 19.74 3.50
CA LYS A 103 -9.19 18.68 2.81
C LYS A 103 -7.84 18.39 3.47
N LYS A 104 -7.11 19.43 3.88
CA LYS A 104 -5.82 19.29 4.57
C LYS A 104 -5.99 18.61 5.92
N ARG A 105 -7.00 18.97 6.72
CA ARG A 105 -7.34 18.30 7.98
C ARG A 105 -7.75 16.85 7.77
N GLU A 106 -8.56 16.53 6.77
CA GLU A 106 -8.95 15.15 6.44
C GLU A 106 -7.75 14.29 6.01
N HIS A 107 -6.84 14.86 5.20
CA HIS A 107 -5.61 14.18 4.81
C HIS A 107 -4.69 13.92 6.02
N GLN A 108 -4.50 14.92 6.88
CA GLN A 108 -3.73 14.77 8.12
C GLN A 108 -4.38 13.74 9.07
N LYS A 109 -5.72 13.75 9.20
CA LYS A 109 -6.46 12.73 9.97
C LYS A 109 -6.23 11.34 9.40
N LYS A 110 -6.29 11.15 8.08
CA LYS A 110 -6.03 9.87 7.41
C LYS A 110 -4.59 9.36 7.58
N GLN A 111 -3.60 10.26 7.56
CA GLN A 111 -2.21 9.91 7.92
C GLN A 111 -2.09 9.50 9.40
N HIS A 112 -2.75 10.24 10.30
CA HIS A 112 -2.75 9.97 11.73
C HIS A 112 -3.45 8.65 12.07
N GLU A 113 -4.60 8.37 11.44
CA GLU A 113 -5.34 7.10 11.51
C GLU A 113 -4.49 5.92 11.02
N ARG A 114 -3.74 6.09 9.92
CA ARG A 114 -2.75 5.09 9.48
C ARG A 114 -1.66 4.86 10.52
N ARG A 115 -1.06 5.92 11.07
CA ARG A 115 -0.02 5.81 12.12
C ARG A 115 -0.55 5.18 13.42
N ILE A 116 -1.80 5.47 13.80
CA ILE A 116 -2.51 4.82 14.90
C ILE A 116 -2.77 3.35 14.58
N THR A 117 -3.21 3.02 13.36
CA THR A 117 -3.55 1.64 12.97
C THR A 117 -2.29 0.77 12.93
N PHE A 118 -1.20 1.27 12.36
CA PHE A 118 0.12 0.66 12.44
C PHE A 118 0.57 0.49 13.90
N GLY A 119 0.53 1.55 14.72
CA GLY A 119 0.88 1.47 16.14
C GLY A 119 0.01 0.50 16.95
N ARG A 120 -1.29 0.38 16.63
CA ARG A 120 -2.23 -0.58 17.23
C ARG A 120 -1.97 -2.01 16.75
N ARG A 121 -1.60 -2.21 15.49
CA ARG A 121 -1.13 -3.50 14.95
C ARG A 121 0.13 -3.94 15.71
N THR A 122 1.16 -3.09 15.73
CA THR A 122 2.40 -3.30 16.49
C THR A 122 2.14 -3.57 17.97
N ALA A 123 1.18 -2.89 18.61
CA ALA A 123 0.85 -3.08 20.03
C ALA A 123 -0.12 -4.24 20.34
N LYS A 124 -0.65 -4.92 19.32
CA LYS A 124 -1.36 -6.21 19.42
C LYS A 124 -0.43 -7.40 19.16
N GLU A 125 0.40 -7.29 18.13
CA GLU A 125 1.32 -8.35 17.70
C GLU A 125 2.55 -8.47 18.61
N ARG A 126 2.98 -7.37 19.26
CA ARG A 126 4.05 -7.42 20.26
C ARG A 126 3.48 -7.70 21.65
N VAL A 127 3.96 -8.79 22.26
CA VAL A 127 3.80 -9.06 23.69
C VAL A 127 4.32 -7.87 24.49
N LYS A 128 3.46 -7.27 25.32
CA LYS A 128 3.85 -6.20 26.24
C LYS A 128 4.66 -6.81 27.39
N ARG A 129 5.93 -6.43 27.50
CA ARG A 129 6.80 -6.83 28.63
C ARG A 129 6.30 -6.20 29.93
N ALA A 130 6.52 -6.90 31.03
CA ALA A 130 6.26 -6.36 32.36
C ALA A 130 7.20 -5.17 32.64
N GLY A 131 6.67 -4.08 33.22
CA GLY A 131 7.43 -2.84 33.43
C GLY A 131 8.70 -3.03 34.27
N CYS A 132 8.71 -4.00 35.20
CA CYS A 132 9.86 -4.36 36.03
C CYS A 132 11.06 -4.94 35.25
N LEU A 133 10.88 -5.40 34.00
CA LEU A 133 11.99 -5.83 33.14
C LEU A 133 12.70 -4.63 32.49
N THR A 134 11.95 -3.56 32.19
CA THR A 134 12.46 -2.36 31.50
C THR A 134 12.75 -1.19 32.44
N HIS A 135 12.45 -1.30 33.74
CA HIS A 135 12.62 -0.22 34.69
C HIS A 135 14.09 -0.08 35.13
N PRO A 136 14.69 1.12 35.08
CA PRO A 136 16.14 1.28 35.25
C PRO A 136 16.63 0.95 36.67
N LEU A 137 15.78 1.08 37.69
CA LEU A 137 16.14 0.76 39.09
C LEU A 137 16.04 -0.73 39.43
N THR A 138 15.25 -1.52 38.70
CA THR A 138 15.04 -2.94 39.05
C THR A 138 16.08 -3.85 38.40
N ARG A 139 16.62 -3.48 37.24
CA ARG A 139 17.70 -4.19 36.50
C ARG A 139 17.47 -5.67 36.13
N VAL A 140 16.35 -6.27 36.53
CA VAL A 140 15.95 -7.66 36.21
C VAL A 140 16.09 -8.00 34.72
N GLY A 141 15.76 -7.06 33.82
CA GLY A 141 16.02 -7.23 32.39
C GLY A 141 17.49 -7.57 32.10
N THR A 142 18.44 -6.73 32.55
CA THR A 142 19.87 -7.01 32.38
C THR A 142 20.37 -8.27 33.09
N GLU A 143 19.75 -8.67 34.21
CA GLU A 143 20.12 -9.90 34.94
C GLU A 143 19.66 -11.16 34.19
N VAL A 144 18.51 -11.10 33.50
CA VAL A 144 18.03 -12.13 32.57
C VAL A 144 18.69 -12.00 31.18
N GLY A 145 19.72 -11.16 31.04
CA GLY A 145 20.49 -10.98 29.81
C GLY A 145 19.85 -10.08 28.74
N GLU A 146 18.75 -9.39 29.06
CA GLU A 146 18.15 -8.39 28.17
C GLU A 146 19.04 -7.13 28.07
N GLN A 147 19.76 -7.02 26.96
CA GLN A 147 20.32 -5.74 26.53
C GLN A 147 19.19 -4.80 26.10
N LEU A 148 19.20 -3.56 26.60
CA LEU A 148 18.28 -2.48 26.18
C LEU A 148 18.59 -2.02 24.75
N MET A 149 18.14 -2.81 23.78
CA MET A 149 18.35 -2.58 22.35
C MET A 149 17.52 -1.39 21.84
N PRO A 150 18.13 -0.40 21.15
CA PRO A 150 17.39 0.64 20.45
C PRO A 150 16.39 0.07 19.44
N GLY A 151 15.28 0.78 19.21
CA GLY A 151 14.17 0.28 18.38
C GLY A 151 14.58 -0.17 16.96
N PHE A 152 15.54 0.50 16.34
CA PHE A 152 16.08 0.12 15.02
C PHE A 152 16.92 -1.17 15.07
N ALA A 153 17.69 -1.38 16.14
CA ALA A 153 18.50 -2.59 16.33
C ALA A 153 17.62 -3.80 16.70
N MET A 154 16.52 -3.55 17.42
CA MET A 154 15.46 -4.53 17.66
C MET A 154 14.76 -4.90 16.34
N GLN A 155 14.36 -3.92 15.53
CA GLN A 155 13.81 -4.14 14.18
C GLN A 155 14.77 -4.94 13.29
N ALA A 156 16.06 -4.57 13.25
CA ALA A 156 17.07 -5.30 12.47
C ALA A 156 17.23 -6.75 12.93
N ARG A 157 17.15 -7.04 14.25
CA ARG A 157 17.07 -8.41 14.77
C ARG A 157 15.79 -9.13 14.31
N GLN A 158 14.63 -8.48 14.32
CA GLN A 158 13.37 -9.06 13.83
C GLN A 158 13.46 -9.38 12.33
N GLY A 159 13.99 -8.46 11.51
CA GLY A 159 14.23 -8.67 10.08
C GLY A 159 15.21 -9.81 9.80
N LYS A 160 16.34 -9.87 10.52
CA LYS A 160 17.33 -10.95 10.40
C LYS A 160 16.73 -12.32 10.80
N ALA A 161 15.93 -12.37 11.86
CA ALA A 161 15.21 -13.58 12.26
C ALA A 161 14.17 -14.01 11.22
N TYR A 162 13.31 -13.09 10.74
CA TYR A 162 12.31 -13.35 9.70
C TYR A 162 12.95 -13.87 8.41
N ALA A 163 14.00 -13.19 7.95
CA ALA A 163 14.77 -13.56 6.76
C ALA A 163 15.38 -14.98 6.85
N SER A 164 15.83 -15.40 8.04
CA SER A 164 16.38 -16.76 8.24
C SER A 164 15.35 -17.88 8.05
N GLN A 165 14.06 -17.58 8.19
CA GLN A 165 12.95 -18.55 8.14
C GLN A 165 12.14 -18.47 6.84
N LEU A 166 12.55 -17.64 5.86
CA LEU A 166 11.82 -17.45 4.61
C LEU A 166 11.76 -18.75 3.77
N GLN A 167 10.55 -19.27 3.59
CA GLN A 167 10.22 -20.43 2.77
C GLN A 167 9.83 -20.00 1.36
N ARG A 168 10.33 -20.71 0.34
CA ARG A 168 10.01 -20.49 -1.08
C ARG A 168 8.71 -21.18 -1.45
N ARG A 169 7.78 -20.48 -2.12
CA ARG A 169 6.58 -21.08 -2.70
C ARG A 169 6.27 -20.50 -4.09
N GLU A 170 5.94 -21.38 -5.04
CA GLU A 170 5.36 -20.93 -6.32
C GLU A 170 3.95 -20.36 -6.10
N LEU A 171 3.71 -19.14 -6.58
CA LEU A 171 2.46 -18.41 -6.42
C LEU A 171 1.58 -18.53 -7.68
N CYS A 172 2.19 -18.34 -8.85
CA CYS A 172 1.60 -18.63 -10.16
C CYS A 172 2.67 -18.80 -11.24
N LYS A 173 2.32 -19.54 -12.30
CA LYS A 173 3.14 -19.74 -13.50
C LYS A 173 2.32 -19.45 -14.75
N PHE A 174 2.86 -18.60 -15.62
CA PHE A 174 2.19 -18.17 -16.85
C PHE A 174 2.66 -19.03 -18.03
N SER A 175 1.77 -19.84 -18.59
CA SER A 175 2.05 -20.61 -19.80
C SER A 175 0.88 -20.51 -20.78
N ARG A 176 1.19 -20.75 -22.06
CA ARG A 176 0.21 -20.72 -23.14
C ARG A 176 0.57 -21.81 -24.15
N ASP A 177 -0.38 -22.69 -24.44
CA ASP A 177 -0.23 -23.75 -25.46
C ASP A 177 1.06 -24.59 -25.22
N GLY A 178 1.34 -24.89 -23.94
CA GLY A 178 2.55 -25.59 -23.46
C GLY A 178 3.81 -24.72 -23.34
N SER A 179 3.85 -23.54 -23.95
CA SER A 179 5.01 -22.64 -23.93
C SER A 179 5.00 -21.70 -22.71
N GLU A 180 6.15 -21.52 -22.07
CA GLU A 180 6.31 -20.57 -20.95
C GLU A 180 6.36 -19.11 -21.44
N LEU A 181 5.71 -18.20 -20.70
CA LEU A 181 5.65 -16.78 -21.05
C LEU A 181 6.49 -15.93 -20.09
N PRO A 182 7.71 -15.48 -20.48
CA PRO A 182 8.58 -14.75 -19.57
C PRO A 182 8.01 -13.40 -19.17
N ILE A 183 7.89 -13.18 -17.86
CA ILE A 183 7.41 -11.95 -17.23
C ILE A 183 8.50 -10.89 -17.33
N ALA A 184 8.21 -9.74 -17.94
CA ALA A 184 9.13 -8.61 -17.99
C ALA A 184 8.94 -7.66 -16.79
N ASP A 185 7.72 -7.55 -16.27
CA ASP A 185 7.40 -6.83 -15.03
C ASP A 185 6.01 -7.25 -14.48
N PHE A 186 5.77 -7.05 -13.19
CA PHE A 186 4.47 -7.33 -12.55
C PHE A 186 4.14 -6.36 -11.41
N ALA A 187 2.86 -6.23 -11.06
CA ALA A 187 2.42 -5.56 -9.85
C ALA A 187 1.17 -6.25 -9.27
N ARG A 188 1.06 -6.32 -7.93
CA ARG A 188 -0.07 -6.93 -7.22
C ARG A 188 -0.84 -5.84 -6.45
N HIS A 189 -2.16 -5.91 -6.46
CA HIS A 189 -3.01 -4.87 -5.85
C HIS A 189 -3.36 -5.18 -4.39
N ASP A 190 -2.89 -4.31 -3.49
CA ASP A 190 -2.82 -4.44 -2.01
C ASP A 190 -4.10 -4.89 -1.29
N ARG A 191 -5.28 -4.78 -1.91
CA ARG A 191 -6.58 -5.17 -1.29
C ARG A 191 -7.27 -6.35 -1.94
N SER A 192 -7.06 -6.54 -3.25
CA SER A 192 -7.77 -7.55 -4.03
C SER A 192 -6.91 -8.76 -4.38
N GLY A 193 -5.60 -8.69 -4.13
CA GLY A 193 -4.65 -9.74 -4.47
C GLY A 193 -4.49 -9.94 -5.98
N VAL A 194 -5.13 -9.12 -6.81
CA VAL A 194 -5.05 -9.21 -8.27
C VAL A 194 -3.61 -8.93 -8.70
N ILE A 195 -3.00 -9.89 -9.40
CA ILE A 195 -1.69 -9.74 -10.03
C ILE A 195 -1.91 -9.28 -11.46
N VAL A 196 -1.32 -8.15 -11.84
CA VAL A 196 -1.14 -7.74 -13.24
C VAL A 196 0.30 -7.99 -13.64
N ALA A 197 0.51 -8.94 -14.56
CA ALA A 197 1.83 -9.26 -15.12
C ALA A 197 1.86 -8.91 -16.62
N GLY A 198 2.97 -8.32 -17.07
CA GLY A 198 3.27 -8.13 -18.49
C GLY A 198 4.33 -9.13 -18.95
N MET A 199 3.97 -10.02 -19.87
CA MET A 199 4.86 -11.06 -20.39
C MET A 199 5.23 -10.80 -21.85
N CYS A 200 6.46 -11.14 -22.23
CA CYS A 200 6.95 -11.03 -23.61
C CYS A 200 6.66 -12.31 -24.42
N LEU A 201 5.92 -12.19 -25.52
CA LEU A 201 5.70 -13.27 -26.47
C LEU A 201 6.60 -13.09 -27.69
N THR A 202 7.59 -13.97 -27.82
CA THR A 202 8.53 -14.12 -28.96
C THR A 202 9.38 -12.87 -29.27
N PRO A 203 10.42 -12.96 -30.12
CA PRO A 203 11.33 -11.83 -30.41
C PRO A 203 10.67 -10.58 -31.02
N ARG A 204 9.41 -10.66 -31.48
CA ARG A 204 8.62 -9.54 -32.02
C ARG A 204 7.97 -8.64 -30.94
N GLN A 205 8.51 -8.65 -29.72
CA GLN A 205 8.13 -7.76 -28.60
C GLN A 205 6.61 -7.60 -28.42
N ARG A 206 5.89 -8.74 -28.32
CA ARG A 206 4.44 -8.71 -28.07
C ARG A 206 4.17 -8.86 -26.57
N ILE A 207 3.80 -7.78 -25.89
CA ILE A 207 3.39 -7.85 -24.48
C ILE A 207 1.97 -8.41 -24.41
N ARG A 208 1.74 -9.52 -23.70
CA ARG A 208 0.41 -9.82 -23.12
C ARG A 208 0.38 -9.28 -21.70
N ILE A 209 -0.71 -8.61 -21.37
CA ILE A 209 -1.01 -8.20 -20.00
C ILE A 209 -2.07 -9.15 -19.48
N ILE A 210 -1.77 -9.89 -18.41
CA ILE A 210 -2.75 -10.79 -17.77
C ILE A 210 -2.99 -10.32 -16.35
N SER A 211 -4.28 -10.19 -16.03
CA SER A 211 -4.76 -10.10 -14.66
C SER A 211 -5.11 -11.50 -14.17
N LEU A 212 -4.43 -11.97 -13.14
CA LEU A 212 -4.85 -13.14 -12.37
C LEU A 212 -5.58 -12.68 -11.11
N THR A 213 -6.87 -13.00 -11.01
CA THR A 213 -7.64 -12.80 -9.79
C THR A 213 -7.46 -13.98 -8.85
N ALA A 214 -7.00 -13.68 -7.65
CA ALA A 214 -6.75 -14.64 -6.59
C ALA A 214 -8.08 -15.25 -6.09
N VAL A 215 -8.06 -16.54 -5.79
CA VAL A 215 -9.16 -17.27 -5.18
C VAL A 215 -8.75 -17.65 -3.76
N LYS A 216 -9.51 -17.13 -2.78
CA LYS A 216 -9.37 -17.50 -1.38
C LYS A 216 -9.93 -18.92 -1.20
N VAL A 217 -9.06 -19.89 -0.90
CA VAL A 217 -9.45 -21.30 -0.86
C VAL A 217 -10.11 -21.63 0.48
N SER A 218 -11.43 -21.78 0.48
CA SER A 218 -12.12 -22.50 1.55
C SER A 218 -11.79 -23.98 1.44
N THR A 219 -11.24 -24.59 2.49
CA THR A 219 -10.92 -26.03 2.56
C THR A 219 -12.16 -26.89 2.82
N ARG A 220 -13.24 -26.66 2.04
CA ARG A 220 -14.33 -27.62 1.75
C ARG A 220 -15.19 -27.12 0.58
N GLU A 221 -15.40 -28.03 -0.36
CA GLU A 221 -16.36 -28.12 -1.48
C GLU A 221 -16.98 -26.87 -2.14
N ILE A 222 -16.97 -26.89 -3.48
CA ILE A 222 -17.71 -25.94 -4.32
C ILE A 222 -19.19 -26.34 -4.36
N ARG A 223 -20.06 -25.59 -3.66
CA ARG A 223 -21.47 -25.38 -4.07
C ARG A 223 -21.87 -23.92 -3.83
N HIS A 224 -22.76 -23.40 -4.69
CA HIS A 224 -23.10 -21.98 -4.73
C HIS A 224 -23.93 -21.51 -3.52
N ARG A 225 -23.36 -20.64 -2.66
CA ARG A 225 -24.00 -19.44 -2.05
C ARG A 225 -23.04 -18.71 -1.10
N ILE A 226 -23.44 -17.52 -0.67
CA ILE A 226 -22.70 -16.65 0.25
C ILE A 226 -22.81 -17.21 1.67
N CYS A 227 -21.68 -17.46 2.34
CA CYS A 227 -21.62 -17.80 3.78
C CYS A 227 -20.47 -17.04 4.48
N PRO A 228 -20.70 -16.47 5.68
CA PRO A 228 -19.64 -15.95 6.57
C PRO A 228 -18.90 -17.11 7.30
N PRO A 229 -17.77 -16.85 8.00
CA PRO A 229 -16.75 -17.87 8.23
C PRO A 229 -16.89 -18.67 9.54
N TYR A 230 -16.33 -19.88 9.55
CA TYR A 230 -15.73 -20.47 10.76
C TYR A 230 -14.55 -21.41 10.40
N SER A 231 -13.45 -21.29 11.15
CA SER A 231 -12.30 -22.22 11.30
C SER A 231 -11.67 -22.92 10.08
N GLY A 232 -10.38 -22.65 9.84
CA GLY A 232 -9.44 -23.52 9.08
C GLY A 232 -8.95 -22.94 7.74
N ASP A 233 -7.66 -22.62 7.67
CA ASP A 233 -6.86 -22.35 6.45
C ASP A 233 -7.46 -21.43 5.36
N ALA A 234 -8.30 -20.46 5.77
CA ALA A 234 -8.94 -19.54 4.83
C ALA A 234 -7.95 -18.61 4.09
N ASP A 235 -6.82 -18.19 4.70
CA ASP A 235 -6.01 -17.06 4.22
C ASP A 235 -4.99 -17.37 3.12
N LYS A 236 -5.14 -18.53 2.46
CA LYS A 236 -4.30 -18.93 1.33
C LYS A 236 -4.88 -18.45 0.00
N TRP A 237 -4.26 -17.42 -0.58
CA TRP A 237 -4.49 -17.05 -1.97
C TRP A 237 -3.96 -18.15 -2.90
N SER A 238 -4.83 -18.63 -3.78
CA SER A 238 -4.48 -19.47 -4.93
C SER A 238 -4.73 -18.70 -6.22
N TYR A 239 -3.88 -18.87 -7.21
CA TYR A 239 -4.07 -18.29 -8.54
C TYR A 239 -4.41 -19.42 -9.51
N GLN A 240 -5.60 -19.33 -10.12
CA GLN A 240 -6.10 -20.32 -11.05
C GLN A 240 -5.83 -19.86 -12.49
N PRO A 241 -5.07 -20.61 -13.32
CA PRO A 241 -4.93 -20.31 -14.75
C PRO A 241 -6.27 -20.25 -15.51
N ALA A 242 -7.31 -20.93 -15.00
CA ALA A 242 -8.69 -20.77 -15.50
C ALA A 242 -9.28 -19.35 -15.34
N ARG A 243 -8.54 -18.41 -14.71
CA ARG A 243 -8.94 -17.01 -14.50
C ARG A 243 -7.95 -16.00 -15.11
N GLU A 244 -7.13 -16.42 -16.09
CA GLU A 244 -6.27 -15.53 -16.89
C GLU A 244 -7.11 -14.51 -17.72
N ALA A 245 -7.19 -13.26 -17.29
CA ALA A 245 -7.84 -12.20 -18.06
C ALA A 245 -6.81 -11.39 -18.88
N VAL A 246 -6.78 -11.58 -20.21
CA VAL A 246 -5.90 -10.81 -21.11
C VAL A 246 -6.45 -9.40 -21.31
N ILE A 247 -5.73 -8.38 -20.81
CA ILE A 247 -6.18 -6.99 -20.78
C ILE A 247 -5.84 -6.23 -22.08
N SER A 248 -4.66 -6.50 -22.66
CA SER A 248 -4.26 -6.00 -23.99
C SER A 248 -3.09 -6.81 -24.56
N VAL A 249 -2.88 -6.66 -25.87
CA VAL A 249 -1.72 -7.18 -26.60
C VAL A 249 -1.08 -6.01 -27.34
N GLU A 250 0.16 -5.67 -27.01
CA GLU A 250 0.88 -4.51 -27.54
C GLU A 250 2.16 -4.94 -28.26
N GLN A 251 2.54 -4.24 -29.34
CA GLN A 251 3.78 -4.48 -30.10
C GLN A 251 4.87 -3.48 -29.67
N TYR A 252 5.26 -3.54 -28.40
CA TYR A 252 6.23 -2.64 -27.77
C TYR A 252 7.04 -3.46 -26.75
N ARG A 253 8.21 -2.97 -26.35
CA ARG A 253 8.92 -3.47 -25.16
C ARG A 253 8.33 -2.81 -23.91
N MET A 254 8.17 -3.57 -22.83
CA MET A 254 7.70 -3.01 -21.55
C MET A 254 8.88 -2.49 -20.72
N SER A 255 8.70 -1.35 -20.05
CA SER A 255 9.70 -0.78 -19.14
C SER A 255 9.25 -0.72 -17.66
N SER A 256 7.96 -0.53 -17.37
CA SER A 256 7.44 -0.65 -16.00
C SER A 256 5.92 -0.79 -15.88
N ILE A 257 5.46 -1.37 -14.77
CA ILE A 257 4.09 -1.37 -14.27
C ILE A 257 4.06 -0.74 -12.86
N SER A 258 3.14 0.21 -12.64
CA SER A 258 2.89 0.81 -11.33
C SER A 258 1.38 0.94 -11.01
N LEU A 259 1.00 0.50 -9.79
CA LEU A 259 -0.38 0.51 -9.30
C LEU A 259 -0.66 1.73 -8.43
N SER A 260 -1.79 2.38 -8.66
CA SER A 260 -2.28 3.50 -7.87
C SER A 260 -3.25 3.04 -6.79
N HIS A 261 -3.21 3.70 -5.63
CA HIS A 261 -4.10 3.52 -4.48
C HIS A 261 -5.61 3.70 -4.78
N THR A 262 -5.97 4.15 -5.98
CA THR A 262 -7.33 4.26 -6.50
C THR A 262 -7.75 3.08 -7.40
N GLY A 263 -6.99 1.98 -7.44
CA GLY A 263 -7.28 0.80 -8.26
C GLY A 263 -6.96 0.95 -9.75
N TYR A 264 -6.26 2.01 -10.17
CA TYR A 264 -5.79 2.14 -11.55
C TYR A 264 -4.34 1.68 -11.68
N PHE A 265 -3.97 1.04 -12.79
CA PHE A 265 -2.55 0.83 -13.14
C PHE A 265 -2.11 1.72 -14.29
N LEU A 266 -0.83 2.04 -14.30
CA LEU A 266 -0.11 2.58 -15.45
C LEU A 266 0.96 1.58 -15.90
N MET A 267 1.12 1.47 -17.21
CA MET A 267 2.23 0.81 -17.86
C MET A 267 3.01 1.80 -18.72
N THR A 268 4.34 1.72 -18.67
CA THR A 268 5.25 2.38 -19.60
C THR A 268 5.81 1.36 -20.59
N MET A 269 5.82 1.72 -21.86
CA MET A 269 6.31 0.88 -22.95
C MET A 269 7.15 1.71 -23.92
N ASP A 270 8.23 1.14 -24.44
CA ASP A 270 9.17 1.73 -25.40
C ASP A 270 9.32 0.83 -26.64
N SER A 271 10.19 1.23 -27.58
CA SER A 271 10.54 0.41 -28.76
C SER A 271 9.33 0.02 -29.64
N GLY A 272 8.38 0.94 -29.82
CA GLY A 272 7.23 0.75 -30.70
C GLY A 272 7.59 0.60 -32.18
N PRO A 273 6.65 0.16 -33.02
CA PRO A 273 6.90 -0.14 -34.43
C PRO A 273 7.18 1.10 -35.30
N LYS A 274 7.06 2.31 -34.74
CA LYS A 274 7.47 3.57 -35.37
C LYS A 274 8.64 4.26 -34.62
N GLY A 275 9.30 3.55 -33.71
CA GLY A 275 10.26 4.13 -32.76
C GLY A 275 9.60 4.97 -31.66
N ASP A 276 8.27 4.87 -31.51
CA ASP A 276 7.49 5.61 -30.51
C ASP A 276 7.32 4.84 -29.21
N SER A 277 7.03 5.57 -28.12
CA SER A 277 6.70 5.00 -26.81
C SER A 277 5.20 5.09 -26.54
N CYS A 278 4.69 4.24 -25.65
CA CYS A 278 3.27 4.16 -25.31
C CYS A 278 3.05 4.08 -23.79
N LEU A 279 2.10 4.89 -23.30
CA LEU A 279 1.52 4.76 -21.96
C LEU A 279 0.16 4.08 -22.08
N VAL A 280 -0.08 3.05 -21.27
CA VAL A 280 -1.38 2.38 -21.17
C VAL A 280 -1.87 2.46 -19.73
N THR A 281 -3.07 3.02 -19.52
CA THR A 281 -3.74 3.06 -18.21
C THR A 281 -5.09 2.36 -18.24
N ARG A 282 -5.42 1.72 -17.12
CA ARG A 282 -6.59 0.84 -16.92
C ARG A 282 -7.10 0.94 -15.48
N PHE A 283 -8.39 0.69 -15.29
CA PHE A 283 -8.97 0.45 -13.96
C PHE A 283 -9.03 -1.05 -13.67
N LEU A 284 -8.63 -1.44 -12.47
CA LEU A 284 -8.91 -2.74 -11.85
C LEU A 284 -10.03 -2.53 -10.82
N PRO A 285 -11.27 -2.95 -11.10
CA PRO A 285 -12.34 -2.90 -10.11
C PRO A 285 -12.02 -3.85 -8.94
N ASP A 286 -12.37 -3.41 -7.72
CA ASP A 286 -12.20 -4.22 -6.51
C ASP A 286 -13.25 -5.36 -6.49
N PRO A 287 -12.85 -6.64 -6.44
CA PRO A 287 -13.79 -7.76 -6.47
C PRO A 287 -14.69 -7.83 -5.23
N GLU A 288 -14.32 -7.20 -4.09
CA GLU A 288 -15.21 -7.13 -2.93
C GLU A 288 -16.38 -6.16 -3.16
N VAL A 289 -16.21 -5.14 -4.01
CA VAL A 289 -17.21 -4.08 -4.25
C VAL A 289 -18.28 -4.49 -5.26
N TYR A 290 -17.91 -5.30 -6.25
CA TYR A 290 -18.80 -5.66 -7.38
C TYR A 290 -19.34 -7.09 -7.31
N GLY A 291 -18.91 -7.89 -6.34
CA GLY A 291 -19.27 -9.31 -6.25
C GLY A 291 -18.55 -10.17 -7.29
N ALA A 292 -19.01 -11.41 -7.45
CA ALA A 292 -18.33 -12.39 -8.28
C ALA A 292 -18.32 -12.01 -9.77
N TYR A 293 -17.18 -12.29 -10.42
CA TYR A 293 -16.95 -12.27 -11.87
C TYR A 293 -18.11 -12.85 -12.70
N PRO A 294 -18.34 -12.35 -13.94
CA PRO A 294 -17.28 -12.03 -14.89
C PRO A 294 -17.10 -10.55 -15.22
N TRP A 295 -15.84 -10.09 -15.25
CA TRP A 295 -15.48 -8.89 -16.01
C TRP A 295 -15.83 -9.10 -17.49
N SER A 296 -16.76 -8.32 -18.03
CA SER A 296 -16.86 -8.23 -19.48
C SER A 296 -15.61 -7.53 -20.01
N TYR A 297 -15.04 -8.06 -21.10
CA TYR A 297 -13.91 -7.47 -21.82
C TYR A 297 -14.12 -5.96 -22.01
N ASN A 298 -15.35 -5.57 -22.39
CA ASN A 298 -15.80 -4.19 -22.60
C ASN A 298 -15.58 -3.26 -21.39
N GLN A 299 -15.78 -3.69 -20.14
CA GLN A 299 -15.59 -2.82 -18.96
C GLN A 299 -14.11 -2.48 -18.73
N VAL A 300 -13.22 -3.47 -18.84
CA VAL A 300 -11.77 -3.25 -18.74
C VAL A 300 -11.27 -2.48 -19.97
N VAL A 301 -11.84 -2.77 -21.14
CA VAL A 301 -11.45 -2.17 -22.43
C VAL A 301 -11.85 -0.69 -22.53
N ALA A 302 -13.06 -0.31 -22.10
CA ALA A 302 -13.58 1.07 -22.22
C ALA A 302 -12.75 2.12 -21.46
N ALA A 303 -12.06 1.74 -20.38
CA ALA A 303 -11.18 2.64 -19.63
C ALA A 303 -9.80 2.89 -20.30
N SER A 304 -9.50 2.27 -21.46
CA SER A 304 -8.23 2.45 -22.17
C SER A 304 -7.98 3.90 -22.49
N ASN A 305 -6.82 4.41 -22.07
CA ASN A 305 -6.18 5.49 -22.79
C ASN A 305 -4.76 5.07 -23.18
N ARG A 306 -4.42 5.37 -24.44
CA ARG A 306 -3.10 5.17 -25.04
C ARG A 306 -2.53 6.53 -25.36
N VAL A 307 -1.53 6.98 -24.59
CA VAL A 307 -0.81 8.21 -24.91
C VAL A 307 0.51 7.82 -25.56
N ARG A 308 0.75 8.29 -26.78
CA ARG A 308 2.02 8.11 -27.49
C ARG A 308 2.98 9.24 -27.13
N ASP A 309 4.25 8.91 -26.95
CA ASP A 309 5.33 9.87 -26.72
C ASP A 309 6.47 9.60 -27.72
N LYS A 310 7.23 10.65 -28.05
CA LYS A 310 8.47 10.55 -28.84
C LYS A 310 9.69 10.30 -27.94
N GLY A 311 9.62 10.63 -26.66
CA GLY A 311 10.65 10.28 -25.68
C GLY A 311 10.58 8.81 -25.29
N THR A 312 11.72 8.22 -24.92
CA THR A 312 11.76 6.86 -24.36
C THR A 312 11.26 6.90 -22.92
N LEU A 313 10.37 5.97 -22.55
CA LEU A 313 9.76 5.91 -21.22
C LEU A 313 10.47 4.84 -20.38
N TRP A 314 11.24 5.24 -19.37
CA TRP A 314 12.13 4.33 -18.63
C TRP A 314 11.47 3.70 -17.39
N CYS A 315 10.68 4.46 -16.64
CA CYS A 315 10.06 4.00 -15.40
C CYS A 315 8.82 4.81 -15.02
N SER A 316 7.98 4.24 -14.15
CA SER A 316 6.84 4.93 -13.54
C SER A 316 6.71 4.62 -12.05
N ALA A 317 6.26 5.61 -11.29
CA ALA A 317 5.92 5.48 -9.88
C ALA A 317 4.55 6.13 -9.62
N ALA A 318 3.65 5.40 -8.95
CA ALA A 318 2.32 5.87 -8.63
C ALA A 318 2.31 6.66 -7.32
N ARG A 319 1.56 7.77 -7.27
CA ARG A 319 1.45 8.57 -6.04
C ARG A 319 0.78 7.75 -4.93
N PRO A 320 1.39 7.63 -3.73
CA PRO A 320 0.93 6.71 -2.70
C PRO A 320 -0.42 7.09 -2.07
N THR A 321 -0.80 8.37 -2.05
CA THR A 321 -2.16 8.81 -1.64
C THR A 321 -2.63 10.04 -2.43
N GLY A 322 -3.93 10.27 -2.49
CA GLY A 322 -4.54 11.45 -3.11
C GLY A 322 -6.06 11.30 -3.27
N GLU A 323 -6.66 12.21 -4.05
CA GLU A 323 -8.06 12.12 -4.51
C GLU A 323 -8.19 11.43 -5.87
N LYS A 324 -7.12 11.47 -6.68
CA LYS A 324 -7.07 10.98 -8.06
C LYS A 324 -5.78 10.18 -8.30
N PRO A 325 -5.81 9.19 -9.20
CA PRO A 325 -4.60 8.57 -9.71
C PRO A 325 -3.70 9.61 -10.38
N TYR A 326 -2.41 9.49 -10.10
CA TYR A 326 -1.38 10.45 -10.45
C TYR A 326 -0.07 9.67 -10.47
N TRP A 327 0.69 9.75 -11.56
CA TRP A 327 1.97 9.05 -11.71
C TRP A 327 3.08 10.00 -12.12
N ALA A 328 4.27 9.71 -11.62
CA ALA A 328 5.52 10.30 -12.04
C ALA A 328 6.22 9.32 -12.98
N ILE A 329 6.75 9.80 -14.11
CA ILE A 329 7.26 8.98 -15.22
C ILE A 329 8.64 9.53 -15.62
N GLY A 330 9.66 8.69 -15.56
CA GLY A 330 11.01 9.03 -16.00
C GLY A 330 11.16 8.80 -17.49
N THR A 331 11.60 9.83 -18.23
CA THR A 331 11.80 9.74 -19.69
C THR A 331 13.20 10.18 -20.10
N SER A 332 13.57 9.95 -21.36
CA SER A 332 14.79 10.50 -21.98
C SER A 332 14.77 12.03 -22.15
N ASP A 333 13.64 12.69 -21.88
CA ASP A 333 13.42 14.12 -22.11
C ASP A 333 13.08 14.90 -20.81
N GLY A 334 12.91 14.19 -19.69
CA GLY A 334 12.75 14.76 -18.35
C GLY A 334 11.71 14.03 -17.50
N LEU A 335 11.11 14.77 -16.55
CA LEU A 335 10.04 14.25 -15.70
C LEU A 335 8.69 14.48 -16.38
N HIS A 336 8.03 13.41 -16.77
CA HIS A 336 6.66 13.44 -17.27
C HIS A 336 5.72 13.06 -16.12
N VAL A 337 4.55 13.67 -16.06
CA VAL A 337 3.55 13.44 -15.01
C VAL A 337 2.21 13.18 -15.66
N MET A 338 1.53 12.10 -15.29
CA MET A 338 0.21 11.79 -15.79
C MET A 338 -0.83 11.82 -14.68
N GLU A 339 -1.91 12.57 -14.86
CA GLU A 339 -3.04 12.65 -13.93
C GLU A 339 -4.37 12.54 -14.67
N GLY A 340 -5.42 12.09 -13.98
CA GLY A 340 -6.73 11.91 -14.60
C GLY A 340 -7.70 11.08 -13.79
N GLN A 341 -8.85 10.77 -14.38
CA GLN A 341 -9.90 9.92 -13.81
C GLN A 341 -10.92 9.56 -14.90
N GLN A 342 -11.61 8.40 -14.79
CA GLN A 342 -12.76 8.03 -15.64
C GLN A 342 -12.50 8.14 -17.16
N GLY A 343 -11.27 7.88 -17.60
CA GLY A 343 -10.90 7.91 -19.02
C GLY A 343 -10.44 9.27 -19.56
N HIS A 344 -10.46 10.35 -18.77
CA HIS A 344 -9.78 11.59 -19.13
C HIS A 344 -8.41 11.65 -18.44
N TRP A 345 -7.34 11.76 -19.23
CA TRP A 345 -5.95 11.80 -18.75
C TRP A 345 -5.17 12.93 -19.40
N VAL A 346 -4.34 13.58 -18.61
CA VAL A 346 -3.43 14.65 -19.04
C VAL A 346 -2.00 14.20 -18.75
N LEU A 347 -1.17 14.15 -19.79
CA LEU A 347 0.28 13.96 -19.68
C LEU A 347 0.96 15.32 -19.76
N GLY A 348 1.62 15.75 -18.69
CA GLY A 348 2.36 17.00 -18.61
C GLY A 348 3.85 16.77 -18.38
N LYS A 349 4.69 17.17 -19.34
CA LYS A 349 6.14 17.30 -19.15
C LYS A 349 6.42 18.45 -18.18
N ARG A 350 7.29 18.23 -17.19
CA ARG A 350 7.73 19.27 -16.25
C ARG A 350 9.00 19.95 -16.76
N ARG A 351 9.07 21.28 -16.61
CA ARG A 351 10.21 22.09 -17.07
C ARG A 351 11.41 21.81 -16.17
N MET A 352 12.42 21.13 -16.69
CA MET A 352 13.64 20.78 -15.96
C MET A 352 14.48 22.03 -15.59
N PRO A 353 15.31 21.95 -14.52
CA PRO A 353 16.31 22.97 -14.21
C PRO A 353 17.24 23.26 -15.40
N GLY A 354 17.56 24.53 -15.61
CA GLY A 354 18.35 25.00 -16.75
C GLY A 354 17.67 24.87 -18.12
N GLY A 355 16.41 24.40 -18.19
CA GLY A 355 15.64 24.30 -19.44
C GLY A 355 16.09 23.21 -20.41
N ARG A 356 17.07 22.37 -20.03
CA ARG A 356 17.59 21.27 -20.86
C ARG A 356 16.81 19.97 -20.61
N ALA A 357 16.68 19.14 -21.65
CA ALA A 357 16.33 17.73 -21.51
C ALA A 357 17.37 16.96 -20.67
N TRP A 358 16.91 16.00 -19.87
CA TRP A 358 17.75 15.11 -19.06
C TRP A 358 17.17 13.70 -19.03
N ASP A 359 18.03 12.68 -19.13
CA ASP A 359 17.65 11.28 -18.91
C ASP A 359 17.30 11.05 -17.44
N ILE A 360 16.01 10.89 -17.13
CA ILE A 360 15.52 10.45 -15.82
C ILE A 360 15.30 8.94 -15.88
N THR A 361 16.24 8.22 -15.28
CA THR A 361 16.32 6.75 -15.27
C THR A 361 15.51 6.12 -14.14
N ALA A 362 15.38 6.82 -13.01
CA ALA A 362 14.65 6.35 -11.83
C ALA A 362 13.72 7.44 -11.28
N VAL A 363 12.52 7.04 -10.85
CA VAL A 363 11.52 7.92 -10.23
C VAL A 363 10.88 7.22 -9.04
N GLU A 364 10.68 7.95 -7.95
CA GLU A 364 10.11 7.44 -6.69
C GLU A 364 9.35 8.55 -5.94
N TRP A 365 8.38 8.21 -5.08
CA TRP A 365 7.62 9.19 -4.29
C TRP A 365 8.13 9.27 -2.84
N LEU A 366 8.74 10.41 -2.48
CA LEU A 366 9.16 10.67 -1.09
C LEU A 366 7.95 10.95 -0.18
N THR A 367 6.99 11.72 -0.69
CA THR A 367 5.70 12.00 -0.03
C THR A 367 4.57 11.86 -1.06
N SER A 368 3.36 12.35 -0.79
CA SER A 368 2.34 12.49 -1.85
C SER A 368 2.49 13.78 -2.68
N ASP A 369 3.41 14.67 -2.28
CA ASP A 369 3.66 15.96 -2.94
C ASP A 369 5.06 16.06 -3.58
N VAL A 370 6.03 15.25 -3.13
CA VAL A 370 7.42 15.33 -3.56
C VAL A 370 7.84 14.07 -4.32
N ILE A 371 8.22 14.27 -5.57
CA ILE A 371 8.78 13.27 -6.49
C ILE A 371 10.31 13.33 -6.37
N VAL A 372 10.96 12.18 -6.26
CA VAL A 372 12.40 12.00 -6.44
C VAL A 372 12.66 11.57 -7.88
N SER A 373 13.65 12.18 -8.52
CA SER A 373 14.12 11.85 -9.87
C SER A 373 15.62 11.59 -9.84
N GLY A 374 16.03 10.36 -10.13
CA GLY A 374 17.42 9.98 -10.34
C GLY A 374 17.80 10.10 -11.81
N LEU A 375 18.91 10.78 -12.08
CA LEU A 375 19.38 11.06 -13.44
C LEU A 375 20.61 10.21 -13.79
N ARG A 376 20.79 9.97 -15.10
CA ARG A 376 21.96 9.27 -15.67
C ARG A 376 23.31 9.97 -15.38
N ASN A 377 23.30 11.26 -15.03
CA ASN A 377 24.50 12.03 -14.67
C ASN A 377 24.88 11.94 -13.18
N SER A 378 24.25 11.05 -12.40
CA SER A 378 24.33 10.91 -10.94
C SER A 378 23.57 11.93 -10.07
N ALA A 379 23.01 12.99 -10.65
CA ALA A 379 22.19 13.94 -9.89
C ALA A 379 20.88 13.31 -9.40
N ILE A 380 20.46 13.66 -8.19
CA ILE A 380 19.16 13.29 -7.63
C ILE A 380 18.40 14.59 -7.32
N LEU A 381 17.35 14.80 -8.11
CA LEU A 381 16.50 15.98 -8.05
C LEU A 381 15.21 15.67 -7.29
N LEU A 382 14.82 16.57 -6.39
CA LEU A 382 13.48 16.61 -5.82
C LEU A 382 12.62 17.59 -6.61
N TYR A 383 11.38 17.22 -6.89
CA TYR A 383 10.35 18.07 -7.50
C TYR A 383 9.10 18.08 -6.62
N ASP A 384 8.67 19.26 -6.19
CA ASP A 384 7.46 19.46 -5.38
C ASP A 384 6.31 19.91 -6.28
N ILE A 385 5.26 19.09 -6.36
CA ILE A 385 4.12 19.31 -7.26
C ILE A 385 3.33 20.59 -6.91
N ARG A 386 3.46 21.11 -5.68
CA ARG A 386 2.70 22.25 -5.16
C ARG A 386 3.35 23.58 -5.52
N SER A 387 4.68 23.62 -5.56
CA SER A 387 5.46 24.80 -5.97
C SER A 387 5.84 24.76 -7.45
N ASN A 388 5.67 23.62 -8.14
CA ASN A 388 6.24 23.36 -9.48
C ASN A 388 7.77 23.59 -9.50
N GLY A 389 8.40 23.41 -8.33
CA GLY A 389 9.79 23.79 -8.06
C GLY A 389 10.71 22.59 -7.89
N TRP A 390 11.98 22.80 -8.19
CA TRP A 390 13.04 21.79 -8.14
C TRP A 390 14.06 22.10 -7.03
N SER A 391 14.58 21.05 -6.40
CA SER A 391 15.73 21.11 -5.49
C SER A 391 16.65 19.93 -5.79
N GLU A 392 17.80 20.20 -6.39
CA GLU A 392 18.94 19.28 -6.32
C GLU A 392 19.39 19.19 -4.84
N ARG A 393 19.65 17.98 -4.34
CA ARG A 393 20.04 17.76 -2.93
C ARG A 393 21.07 16.66 -2.70
N LEU A 394 21.16 15.69 -3.59
CA LEU A 394 22.06 14.55 -3.48
C LEU A 394 22.69 14.29 -4.85
N GLN A 395 23.91 13.79 -4.84
CA GLN A 395 24.68 13.39 -6.01
C GLN A 395 25.25 11.99 -5.72
N HIS A 396 24.85 10.99 -6.51
CA HIS A 396 25.29 9.60 -6.35
C HIS A 396 26.73 9.41 -6.85
N ALA A 397 27.36 8.28 -6.53
CA ALA A 397 28.69 7.92 -7.03
C ALA A 397 28.71 7.66 -8.55
N HIS A 398 27.64 7.08 -9.10
CA HIS A 398 27.50 6.74 -10.51
C HIS A 398 26.13 7.15 -11.07
N SER A 399 25.88 6.86 -12.35
CA SER A 399 24.53 6.97 -12.95
C SER A 399 23.50 6.30 -12.04
N VAL A 400 22.45 7.05 -11.65
CA VAL A 400 21.34 6.45 -10.89
C VAL A 400 20.57 5.50 -11.80
N ALA A 401 20.19 4.34 -11.28
CA ALA A 401 19.40 3.34 -11.98
C ALA A 401 18.14 2.91 -11.21
N LYS A 402 18.15 3.00 -9.88
CA LYS A 402 16.96 2.83 -9.03
C LYS A 402 17.02 3.75 -7.82
N VAL A 403 15.86 4.16 -7.32
CA VAL A 403 15.69 4.87 -6.05
C VAL A 403 14.55 4.21 -5.29
N ARG A 404 14.70 4.06 -3.97
CA ARG A 404 13.66 3.55 -3.07
C ARG A 404 13.58 4.36 -1.78
N LYS A 405 12.35 4.57 -1.31
CA LYS A 405 12.06 5.28 -0.05
C LYS A 405 12.23 4.35 1.15
N VAL A 406 13.04 4.78 2.13
CA VAL A 406 13.12 4.16 3.46
C VAL A 406 12.18 4.85 4.44
N ASP A 407 12.26 6.18 4.54
CA ASP A 407 11.39 7.01 5.36
C ASP A 407 11.21 8.41 4.71
N GLU A 408 10.62 9.38 5.41
CA GLU A 408 10.37 10.73 4.87
C GLU A 408 11.64 11.56 4.60
N TYR A 409 12.79 11.11 5.10
CA TYR A 409 14.08 11.77 5.00
C TYR A 409 15.13 10.87 4.32
N ARG A 410 14.94 9.54 4.31
CA ARG A 410 15.94 8.57 3.82
C ARG A 410 15.55 7.86 2.52
N LEU A 411 16.53 7.77 1.64
CA LEU A 411 16.44 7.16 0.32
C LEU A 411 17.61 6.19 0.12
N VAL A 412 17.33 4.98 -0.37
CA VAL A 412 18.35 4.10 -0.96
C VAL A 412 18.40 4.38 -2.46
N VAL A 413 19.61 4.44 -2.99
CA VAL A 413 19.91 4.70 -4.40
C VAL A 413 20.86 3.62 -4.90
N ALA A 414 20.51 3.03 -6.04
CA ALA A 414 21.33 2.04 -6.74
C ALA A 414 21.82 2.61 -8.08
N GLY A 415 23.09 2.33 -8.37
CA GLY A 415 23.80 2.63 -9.61
C GLY A 415 24.91 1.62 -9.84
N TYR A 416 25.75 1.86 -10.85
CA TYR A 416 26.84 0.96 -11.26
C TYR A 416 27.77 0.59 -10.08
N LYS A 417 27.78 -0.68 -9.64
CA LYS A 417 28.55 -1.17 -8.48
C LYS A 417 28.43 -0.27 -7.23
N SER A 418 27.30 0.40 -7.04
CA SER A 418 27.09 1.34 -5.93
C SER A 418 25.65 1.30 -5.42
N LEU A 419 25.49 0.86 -4.18
CA LEU A 419 24.23 0.87 -3.44
C LEU A 419 24.44 1.67 -2.14
N GLU A 420 23.74 2.79 -2.03
CA GLU A 420 23.98 3.80 -0.98
C GLU A 420 22.67 4.35 -0.43
N MET A 421 22.60 4.52 0.89
CA MET A 421 21.51 5.22 1.57
C MET A 421 21.93 6.64 1.94
N TYR A 422 21.08 7.62 1.62
CA TYR A 422 21.27 9.03 1.97
C TYR A 422 20.20 9.51 2.95
N ASP A 423 20.51 10.57 3.69
CA ASP A 423 19.58 11.27 4.58
C ASP A 423 19.47 12.74 4.14
N LEU A 424 18.27 13.14 3.68
CA LEU A 424 17.96 14.45 3.08
C LEU A 424 18.08 15.64 4.06
N ARG A 425 18.36 15.37 5.33
CA ARG A 425 18.68 16.36 6.38
C ARG A 425 20.17 16.67 6.46
N TYR A 426 21.03 15.83 5.88
CA TYR A 426 22.49 15.99 5.85
C TYR A 426 23.06 16.07 4.41
N PRO A 427 22.48 16.86 3.47
CA PRO A 427 23.07 17.06 2.16
C PRO A 427 24.42 17.78 2.31
N LYS A 428 25.46 17.28 1.62
CA LYS A 428 26.80 17.88 1.69
C LYS A 428 26.87 19.10 0.78
N ASN A 429 27.24 20.26 1.33
CA ASN A 429 27.59 21.43 0.52
C ASN A 429 28.78 21.11 -0.41
N GLY A 430 28.66 21.46 -1.70
CA GLY A 430 29.67 21.15 -2.72
C GLY A 430 29.22 20.15 -3.81
N MET A 431 27.92 20.02 -4.08
CA MET A 431 27.42 19.31 -5.28
C MET A 431 27.96 19.96 -6.57
N GLN A 432 28.27 19.13 -7.57
CA GLN A 432 28.83 19.58 -8.84
C GLN A 432 27.72 20.05 -9.77
N THR A 433 27.76 21.30 -10.23
CA THR A 433 26.72 21.87 -11.14
C THR A 433 26.58 21.16 -12.49
N LYS A 434 27.57 20.33 -12.87
CA LYS A 434 27.58 19.47 -14.06
C LYS A 434 28.29 18.15 -13.70
N PRO A 435 27.62 17.23 -12.98
CA PRO A 435 28.25 16.02 -12.49
C PRO A 435 28.64 15.09 -13.65
N ARG A 436 29.80 14.45 -13.51
CA ARG A 436 30.40 13.55 -14.50
C ARG A 436 30.84 12.26 -13.79
N PRO A 437 29.97 11.26 -13.58
CA PRO A 437 30.26 10.11 -12.73
C PRO A 437 31.54 9.35 -13.14
N ASN A 438 31.77 9.19 -14.44
CA ASN A 438 32.90 8.43 -14.97
C ASN A 438 34.23 9.23 -15.01
N ALA A 439 34.31 10.41 -14.36
CA ALA A 439 35.50 11.25 -14.36
C ALA A 439 36.23 11.20 -13.01
N LYS A 440 37.57 11.14 -13.02
CA LYS A 440 38.41 11.06 -11.80
C LYS A 440 38.18 12.19 -10.78
N GLY A 441 37.66 13.35 -11.23
CA GLY A 441 37.31 14.49 -10.38
C GLY A 441 35.83 14.50 -9.93
N HIS A 442 35.11 13.38 -10.00
CA HIS A 442 33.73 13.29 -9.53
C HIS A 442 33.66 13.32 -7.99
N THR A 443 32.61 13.93 -7.44
CA THR A 443 32.41 14.02 -5.98
C THR A 443 30.95 13.73 -5.60
N SER A 444 30.68 12.54 -5.06
CA SER A 444 29.35 12.20 -4.54
C SER A 444 29.03 12.93 -3.23
N THR A 445 27.75 12.96 -2.88
CA THR A 445 27.29 13.26 -1.53
C THR A 445 27.72 12.12 -0.60
N LYS A 446 28.16 12.43 0.62
CA LYS A 446 28.54 11.38 1.58
C LYS A 446 27.30 10.52 1.91
N PRO A 447 27.34 9.19 1.73
CA PRO A 447 26.27 8.30 2.16
C PRO A 447 26.11 8.33 3.70
N TYR A 448 24.88 8.13 4.15
CA TYR A 448 24.58 7.79 5.55
C TYR A 448 25.01 6.34 5.84
N LEU A 449 24.82 5.45 4.86
CA LEU A 449 25.18 4.03 4.90
C LEU A 449 25.47 3.54 3.47
N SER A 450 26.49 2.70 3.29
CA SER A 450 26.77 2.04 2.02
C SER A 450 26.66 0.52 2.20
N PHE A 451 26.31 -0.19 1.14
CA PHE A 451 26.15 -1.65 1.14
C PHE A 451 27.31 -2.26 0.32
N PRO A 452 28.41 -2.70 0.97
CA PRO A 452 29.66 -2.99 0.28
C PRO A 452 29.65 -4.28 -0.55
N ASP A 453 28.80 -5.25 -0.21
CA ASP A 453 28.72 -6.55 -0.90
C ASP A 453 27.89 -6.50 -2.22
N TYR A 454 27.51 -5.29 -2.67
CA TYR A 454 26.70 -5.04 -3.85
C TYR A 454 27.56 -4.82 -5.09
N ASP A 455 27.57 -5.79 -6.01
CA ASP A 455 28.40 -5.73 -7.23
C ASP A 455 27.59 -5.65 -8.55
N SER A 456 26.28 -5.33 -8.49
CA SER A 456 25.45 -5.29 -9.71
C SER A 456 25.86 -4.14 -10.65
N GLU A 457 26.21 -4.52 -11.88
CA GLU A 457 26.64 -3.59 -12.94
C GLU A 457 25.52 -3.09 -13.84
N LEU A 458 24.50 -3.94 -14.09
CA LEU A 458 23.57 -3.77 -15.20
C LEU A 458 22.09 -3.87 -14.80
N MET A 459 21.76 -4.54 -13.69
CA MET A 459 20.37 -4.73 -13.26
C MET A 459 20.16 -4.38 -11.79
N HIS A 460 19.73 -3.15 -11.58
CA HIS A 460 19.58 -2.54 -10.26
C HIS A 460 18.16 -2.75 -9.70
N GLN A 461 17.63 -3.97 -9.78
CA GLN A 461 16.34 -4.30 -9.16
C GLN A 461 16.54 -4.41 -7.64
N ILE A 462 16.05 -3.39 -6.93
CA ILE A 462 16.02 -3.31 -5.47
C ILE A 462 14.61 -2.98 -4.97
N ASP A 463 14.28 -3.45 -3.77
CA ASP A 463 13.02 -3.13 -3.10
C ASP A 463 13.14 -3.22 -1.57
N ILE A 464 12.22 -2.59 -0.82
CA ILE A 464 12.40 -2.34 0.63
C ILE A 464 11.18 -2.73 1.46
N SER A 465 11.40 -3.54 2.49
CA SER A 465 10.43 -3.74 3.59
C SER A 465 10.75 -2.75 4.72
N GLN A 466 9.96 -1.68 4.81
CA GLN A 466 10.03 -0.70 5.89
C GLN A 466 9.59 -1.30 7.24
N GLU A 467 8.78 -2.37 7.21
CA GLU A 467 8.32 -3.13 8.37
C GLU A 467 9.43 -4.00 8.97
N LEU A 468 10.18 -4.74 8.14
CA LEU A 468 11.25 -5.63 8.58
C LEU A 468 12.62 -4.94 8.72
N GLY A 469 12.80 -3.73 8.16
CA GLY A 469 14.11 -3.07 8.11
C GLY A 469 15.08 -3.73 7.12
N LEU A 470 14.54 -4.29 6.03
CA LEU A 470 15.28 -5.06 5.03
C LEU A 470 15.23 -4.41 3.65
N LEU A 471 16.33 -4.56 2.92
CA LEU A 471 16.53 -4.18 1.53
C LEU A 471 16.83 -5.45 0.74
N ALA A 472 16.03 -5.76 -0.28
CA ALA A 472 16.29 -6.84 -1.22
C ALA A 472 16.96 -6.29 -2.48
N SER A 473 17.89 -7.06 -3.04
CA SER A 473 18.63 -6.74 -4.25
C SER A 473 18.75 -7.97 -5.14
N CYS A 474 18.68 -7.79 -6.46
CA CYS A 474 19.15 -8.80 -7.39
C CYS A 474 20.65 -8.67 -7.63
N THR A 475 21.33 -9.81 -7.75
CA THR A 475 22.76 -9.94 -8.04
C THR A 475 22.91 -11.02 -9.13
N ASP A 476 23.81 -10.78 -10.09
CA ASP A 476 24.12 -11.69 -11.21
C ASP A 476 22.89 -12.18 -12.01
N TYR A 477 21.81 -11.38 -12.05
CA TYR A 477 20.47 -11.71 -12.59
C TYR A 477 19.74 -12.90 -11.96
N HIS A 478 20.44 -13.83 -11.32
CA HIS A 478 19.93 -15.13 -10.89
C HIS A 478 19.83 -15.28 -9.36
N LYS A 479 20.40 -14.35 -8.59
CA LYS A 479 20.47 -14.42 -7.13
C LYS A 479 19.77 -13.23 -6.49
N ILE A 480 19.27 -13.41 -5.26
CA ILE A 480 18.79 -12.33 -4.41
C ILE A 480 19.70 -12.21 -3.20
N GLN A 481 20.08 -11.00 -2.85
CA GLN A 481 20.74 -10.66 -1.59
C GLN A 481 19.77 -9.85 -0.73
N LEU A 482 19.73 -10.16 0.56
CA LEU A 482 19.02 -9.36 1.57
C LEU A 482 20.05 -8.59 2.41
N TYR A 483 19.78 -7.32 2.66
CA TYR A 483 20.62 -6.41 3.42
C TYR A 483 19.81 -5.78 4.56
N SER A 484 20.45 -5.48 5.70
CA SER A 484 19.79 -4.75 6.78
C SER A 484 19.97 -3.25 6.65
N LEU A 485 18.86 -2.50 6.71
CA LEU A 485 18.85 -1.03 6.64
C LEU A 485 19.45 -0.33 7.88
N ALA A 486 19.76 -1.09 8.94
CA ALA A 486 20.35 -0.55 10.17
C ALA A 486 21.88 -0.45 10.13
N ASP A 487 22.55 -1.43 9.51
CA ASP A 487 24.01 -1.62 9.58
C ASP A 487 24.68 -1.89 8.22
N GLY A 488 23.90 -2.07 7.15
CA GLY A 488 24.40 -2.31 5.78
C GLY A 488 24.83 -3.75 5.52
N SER A 489 24.82 -4.61 6.53
CA SER A 489 25.30 -6.00 6.42
C SER A 489 24.35 -6.88 5.59
N LEU A 490 24.95 -7.81 4.85
CA LEU A 490 24.26 -8.94 4.25
C LEU A 490 23.55 -9.78 5.32
N VAL A 491 22.34 -10.25 5.01
CA VAL A 491 21.46 -11.03 5.88
C VAL A 491 21.36 -12.48 5.36
N PRO A 492 22.02 -13.45 6.02
CA PRO A 492 21.89 -14.85 5.68
C PRO A 492 20.43 -15.31 5.75
N SER A 493 19.96 -15.91 4.67
CA SER A 493 18.56 -16.31 4.45
C SER A 493 18.48 -17.42 3.41
N PRO A 494 17.43 -18.28 3.43
CA PRO A 494 17.20 -19.26 2.36
C PRO A 494 17.07 -18.60 0.98
N VAL A 495 16.49 -17.39 0.93
CA VAL A 495 16.49 -16.48 -0.25
C VAL A 495 17.92 -16.29 -0.79
N SER A 496 18.87 -15.90 0.07
CA SER A 496 20.25 -15.63 -0.31
C SER A 496 21.09 -16.86 -0.67
N SER A 497 20.61 -18.06 -0.33
CA SER A 497 21.20 -19.34 -0.72
C SER A 497 20.61 -19.88 -2.03
N TYR A 498 19.46 -19.38 -2.48
CA TYR A 498 18.79 -19.85 -3.69
C TYR A 498 19.30 -19.16 -4.95
N GLN A 499 19.39 -19.91 -6.04
CA GLN A 499 19.72 -19.44 -7.37
C GLN A 499 18.58 -19.79 -8.32
N HIS A 500 17.98 -18.77 -8.93
CA HIS A 500 16.89 -18.92 -9.89
C HIS A 500 17.45 -19.41 -11.23
N PHE A 501 16.79 -20.38 -11.87
CA PHE A 501 17.20 -20.91 -13.17
C PHE A 501 17.07 -19.88 -14.30
N HIS A 502 16.07 -19.01 -14.23
CA HIS A 502 15.87 -17.90 -15.15
C HIS A 502 16.29 -16.56 -14.54
N PRO A 503 16.63 -15.55 -15.36
CA PRO A 503 16.82 -14.19 -14.89
C PRO A 503 15.59 -13.67 -14.14
N ILE A 504 15.85 -13.03 -12.99
CA ILE A 504 14.85 -12.34 -12.17
C ILE A 504 14.48 -11.03 -12.87
N SER A 505 13.19 -10.81 -13.15
CA SER A 505 12.73 -9.59 -13.83
C SER A 505 12.29 -8.50 -12.87
N ARG A 506 11.66 -8.83 -11.74
CA ARG A 506 11.26 -7.88 -10.68
C ARG A 506 11.33 -8.55 -9.31
N ILE A 507 11.68 -7.75 -8.30
CA ILE A 507 11.57 -8.05 -6.88
C ILE A 507 10.62 -7.01 -6.26
N CYS A 508 9.74 -7.41 -5.35
CA CYS A 508 8.80 -6.51 -4.68
C CYS A 508 8.51 -6.99 -3.25
N PHE A 509 8.67 -6.14 -2.24
CA PHE A 509 8.11 -6.42 -0.92
C PHE A 509 6.63 -6.02 -0.86
N GLU A 510 5.83 -6.80 -0.14
CA GLU A 510 4.48 -6.43 0.25
C GLU A 510 4.49 -5.87 1.67
N ASN A 511 3.99 -4.64 1.84
CA ASN A 511 3.67 -4.08 3.15
C ASN A 511 2.24 -4.51 3.51
N GLY A 512 2.01 -4.91 4.78
CA GLY A 512 0.78 -5.59 5.22
C GLY A 512 -0.52 -4.75 5.29
N ASP A 513 -0.75 -3.82 4.38
CA ASP A 513 -1.92 -2.91 4.33
C ASP A 513 -3.22 -3.57 3.79
N TYR A 514 -3.32 -4.91 3.94
CA TYR A 514 -4.54 -5.69 3.66
C TYR A 514 -5.64 -5.38 4.70
N PRO A 515 -6.95 -5.52 4.38
CA PRO A 515 -8.02 -5.49 5.39
C PRO A 515 -7.71 -6.42 6.58
N VAL A 516 -7.55 -5.82 7.75
CA VAL A 516 -6.93 -6.45 8.93
C VAL A 516 -7.77 -7.62 9.46
N ARG A 517 -7.37 -8.83 9.07
CA ARG A 517 -7.61 -10.07 9.81
C ARG A 517 -6.28 -10.80 9.97
N ASP A 518 -5.94 -11.04 11.23
CA ASP A 518 -5.03 -12.10 11.69
C ASP A 518 -3.59 -12.09 11.15
N GLY A 519 -2.88 -10.98 11.41
CA GLY A 519 -1.44 -10.99 11.72
C GLY A 519 -0.46 -11.26 10.57
N GLN A 520 -0.91 -11.22 9.32
CA GLN A 520 -0.11 -11.64 8.16
C GLN A 520 1.14 -10.77 7.94
N ALA A 521 2.32 -11.39 7.88
CA ALA A 521 3.62 -10.71 7.81
C ALA A 521 4.01 -10.26 6.38
N SER A 522 4.96 -9.31 6.30
CA SER A 522 5.48 -8.73 5.04
C SER A 522 6.13 -9.80 4.15
N ARG A 523 5.58 -9.99 2.93
CA ARG A 523 6.06 -10.97 1.94
C ARG A 523 7.12 -10.39 1.01
N LEU A 524 7.95 -11.24 0.42
CA LEU A 524 8.81 -10.92 -0.72
C LEU A 524 8.32 -11.66 -1.97
N LEU A 525 7.89 -10.93 -3.00
CA LEU A 525 7.50 -11.49 -4.31
C LEU A 525 8.65 -11.33 -5.32
N VAL A 526 8.85 -12.38 -6.11
CA VAL A 526 9.93 -12.48 -7.11
C VAL A 526 9.36 -13.01 -8.41
N SER A 527 9.66 -12.37 -9.56
CA SER A 527 9.39 -12.95 -10.88
C SER A 527 10.68 -13.45 -11.53
N SER A 528 10.70 -14.73 -11.91
CA SER A 528 11.83 -15.42 -12.54
C SER A 528 11.33 -16.20 -13.75
N GLY A 529 11.76 -15.82 -14.95
CA GLY A 529 11.21 -16.38 -16.18
C GLY A 529 9.68 -16.20 -16.25
N ALA A 530 8.93 -17.29 -16.36
CA ALA A 530 7.47 -17.28 -16.43
C ALA A 530 6.75 -17.49 -15.08
N VAL A 531 7.49 -17.52 -13.97
CA VAL A 531 6.98 -17.84 -12.63
C VAL A 531 7.00 -16.61 -11.73
N ILE A 532 5.95 -16.43 -10.92
CA ILE A 532 5.98 -15.59 -9.72
C ILE A 532 6.03 -16.47 -8.49
N GLU A 533 6.98 -16.20 -7.63
CA GLU A 533 7.24 -16.88 -6.37
C GLU A 533 6.94 -15.94 -5.21
N GLU A 534 6.35 -16.47 -4.14
CA GLU A 534 6.30 -15.79 -2.85
C GLU A 534 7.30 -16.42 -1.88
N TRP A 535 7.98 -15.55 -1.12
CA TRP A 535 8.80 -15.92 0.02
C TRP A 535 8.15 -15.35 1.28
N THR A 536 7.80 -16.23 2.20
CA THR A 536 7.14 -15.90 3.48
C THR A 536 7.81 -16.68 4.60
N TRP A 537 7.67 -16.21 5.85
CA TRP A 537 7.85 -17.08 7.02
C TRP A 537 6.84 -18.23 6.97
#